data_AF-A0A7Y4W028-F1
#
_entry.id   AF-A0A7Y4W028-F1
#
_cell.length_a   1.000
_cell.length_b   1.000
_cell.length_c   1.000
_cell.angle_alpha   90.00
_cell.angle_beta   90.00
_cell.angle_gamma   90.00
#
_symmetry.space_group_name_H-M   'P 1'
#
loop_
_entity.id
_entity.type
_entity.pdbx_description
1 polymer ?
#
loop_
_entity_poly.entity_id
_entity_poly.type
_entity_poly.pdbx_seq_one_letter_code
_entity_poly.pdbx_strand_id
1 'polypeptide(L)'
;MQYNECLGRSIYSIFSKKQADSNGFVDNMAKWNKQLDHIIRTILFLLISFLSACSIPLFGGYGSEGRTREEFAKYVEDVFRLQNHVTSQIMILMESGEIELQQSLVKAEQQMQEICSPINEYASRDIDGLNIAVSLLRRVEKSAEACDKAAQNVEAMLNDL
;
A
#
# COMPACT_ATOMS: atom_id res chain seq x y z
N MET A 1 -38.68 59.01 -65.03
CA MET A 1 -38.27 59.20 -63.62
C MET A 1 -38.34 57.85 -62.86
N GLN A 2 -37.76 56.78 -63.41
CA GLN A 2 -38.03 55.38 -62.94
C GLN A 2 -36.77 54.52 -62.81
N TYR A 3 -35.60 55.05 -63.19
CA TYR A 3 -34.30 54.37 -63.08
C TYR A 3 -33.65 54.48 -61.69
N ASN A 4 -34.08 55.43 -60.86
CA ASN A 4 -33.47 55.66 -59.53
C ASN A 4 -33.99 54.72 -58.44
N GLU A 5 -35.12 54.04 -58.64
CA GLU A 5 -35.71 53.14 -57.63
C GLU A 5 -35.16 51.70 -57.68
N CYS A 6 -34.65 51.24 -58.84
CA CYS A 6 -34.06 49.89 -58.97
C CYS A 6 -32.68 49.77 -58.32
N LEU A 7 -31.84 50.81 -58.40
CA LEU A 7 -30.49 50.80 -57.81
C LEU A 7 -30.53 50.90 -56.28
N GLY A 8 -31.48 51.64 -55.72
CA GLY A 8 -31.64 51.81 -54.26
C GLY A 8 -32.01 50.50 -53.54
N ARG A 9 -32.89 49.67 -54.11
CA ARG A 9 -33.26 48.36 -53.51
C ARG A 9 -32.11 47.36 -53.53
N SER A 10 -31.31 47.35 -54.58
CA SER A 10 -30.20 46.40 -54.71
C SER A 10 -29.09 46.68 -53.68
N ILE A 11 -28.72 47.94 -53.46
CA ILE A 11 -27.68 48.32 -52.49
C ILE A 11 -28.14 48.07 -51.05
N TYR A 12 -29.41 48.38 -50.74
CA TYR A 12 -29.97 48.15 -49.39
C TYR A 12 -30.02 46.66 -49.03
N SER A 13 -30.36 45.78 -49.98
CA SER A 13 -30.37 44.33 -49.74
C SER A 13 -28.98 43.73 -49.51
N ILE A 14 -27.94 44.29 -50.16
CA ILE A 14 -26.55 43.82 -49.99
C ILE A 14 -26.01 44.27 -48.63
N PHE A 15 -26.28 45.50 -48.21
CA PHE A 15 -25.89 46.00 -46.89
C PHE A 15 -26.59 45.27 -45.75
N SER A 16 -27.91 45.03 -45.86
CA SER A 16 -28.68 44.31 -44.85
C SER A 16 -28.20 42.86 -44.68
N LYS A 17 -27.88 42.17 -45.79
CA LYS A 17 -27.35 40.80 -45.74
C LYS A 17 -25.96 40.73 -45.09
N LYS A 18 -25.09 41.71 -45.40
CA LYS A 18 -23.74 41.79 -44.81
C LYS A 18 -23.78 42.11 -43.30
N GLN A 19 -24.75 42.89 -42.85
CA GLN A 19 -24.97 43.18 -41.43
C GLN A 19 -25.46 41.95 -40.66
N ALA A 20 -26.37 41.15 -41.25
CA ALA A 20 -26.89 39.93 -40.64
C ALA A 20 -25.81 38.84 -40.50
N ASP A 21 -24.95 38.67 -41.51
CA ASP A 21 -23.84 37.71 -41.46
C ASP A 21 -22.79 38.10 -40.40
N SER A 22 -22.55 39.40 -40.19
CA SER A 22 -21.63 39.90 -39.15
C SER A 22 -22.18 39.67 -37.74
N ASN A 23 -23.48 39.86 -37.52
CA ASN A 23 -24.10 39.67 -36.21
C ASN A 23 -24.15 38.18 -35.82
N GLY A 24 -24.41 37.29 -36.78
CA GLY A 24 -24.39 35.84 -36.56
C GLY A 24 -23.01 35.29 -36.19
N PHE A 25 -21.92 35.90 -36.66
CA PHE A 25 -20.55 35.51 -36.29
C PHE A 25 -20.22 35.87 -34.82
N VAL A 26 -20.65 37.04 -34.36
CA VAL A 26 -20.43 37.50 -32.98
C VAL A 26 -21.24 36.67 -31.97
N ASP A 27 -22.49 36.37 -32.29
CA ASP A 27 -23.37 35.55 -31.43
C ASP A 27 -22.84 34.11 -31.28
N ASN A 28 -22.30 33.55 -32.37
CA ASN A 28 -21.66 32.24 -32.32
C ASN A 28 -20.41 32.26 -31.42
N MET A 29 -19.53 33.26 -31.54
CA MET A 29 -18.34 33.34 -30.67
C MET A 29 -18.68 33.51 -29.18
N ALA A 30 -19.71 34.28 -28.83
CA ALA A 30 -20.17 34.41 -27.45
C ALA A 30 -20.68 33.07 -26.88
N LYS A 31 -21.37 32.28 -27.71
CA LYS A 31 -21.87 30.94 -27.35
C LYS A 31 -20.72 29.94 -27.13
N TRP A 32 -19.70 29.95 -27.99
CA TRP A 32 -18.51 29.12 -27.84
C TRP A 32 -17.72 29.45 -26.57
N ASN A 33 -17.56 30.75 -26.24
CA ASN A 33 -16.86 31.16 -25.03
C ASN A 33 -17.57 30.71 -23.75
N LYS A 34 -18.91 30.80 -23.72
CA LYS A 34 -19.72 30.34 -22.58
C LYS A 34 -19.69 28.81 -22.42
N GLN A 35 -19.66 28.05 -23.52
CA GLN A 35 -19.47 26.60 -23.47
C GLN A 35 -18.06 26.22 -22.97
N LEU A 36 -17.03 26.95 -23.41
CA LEU A 36 -15.65 26.71 -22.98
C LEU A 36 -15.47 26.96 -21.48
N ASP A 37 -16.03 28.05 -20.94
CA ASP A 37 -16.02 28.35 -19.50
C ASP A 37 -16.69 27.23 -18.68
N HIS A 38 -17.81 26.72 -19.18
CA HIS A 38 -18.55 25.66 -18.50
C HIS A 38 -17.77 24.34 -18.45
N ILE A 39 -17.08 23.99 -19.55
CA ILE A 39 -16.23 22.78 -19.61
C ILE A 39 -15.02 22.91 -18.68
N ILE A 40 -14.34 24.06 -18.70
CA ILE A 40 -13.16 24.31 -17.85
C ILE A 40 -13.54 24.24 -16.36
N ARG A 41 -14.67 24.85 -15.97
CA ARG A 41 -15.20 24.76 -14.60
C ARG A 41 -15.51 23.32 -14.20
N THR A 42 -16.18 22.54 -15.05
CA THR A 42 -16.48 21.14 -14.75
C THR A 42 -15.21 20.31 -14.60
N ILE A 43 -14.19 20.53 -15.42
CA ILE A 43 -12.88 19.84 -15.31
C ILE A 43 -12.18 20.21 -13.99
N LEU A 44 -12.18 21.49 -13.62
CA LEU A 44 -11.61 21.96 -12.34
C LEU A 44 -12.30 21.32 -11.12
N PHE A 45 -13.63 21.22 -11.13
CA PHE A 45 -14.38 20.55 -10.07
C PHE A 45 -14.02 19.06 -9.97
N LEU A 46 -13.90 18.36 -11.09
CA LEU A 46 -13.48 16.95 -11.10
C LEU A 46 -12.06 16.77 -10.56
N LEU A 47 -11.11 17.62 -10.96
CA LEU A 47 -9.71 17.57 -10.48
C LEU A 47 -9.61 17.76 -8.95
N ILE A 48 -10.41 18.66 -8.37
CA ILE A 48 -10.44 18.89 -6.91
C ILE A 48 -10.99 17.65 -6.19
N SER A 49 -12.02 16.99 -6.72
CA SER A 49 -12.56 15.76 -6.13
C SER A 49 -11.54 14.60 -6.16
N PHE A 50 -10.78 14.44 -7.24
CA PHE A 50 -9.75 13.40 -7.34
C PHE A 50 -8.57 13.61 -6.38
N LEU A 51 -8.23 14.87 -6.04
CA LEU A 51 -7.17 15.17 -5.08
C LEU A 51 -7.54 14.81 -3.62
N SER A 52 -8.84 14.68 -3.31
CA SER A 52 -9.31 14.31 -1.97
C SER A 52 -9.37 12.79 -1.71
N ALA A 53 -9.14 11.96 -2.72
CA ALA A 53 -9.26 10.50 -2.63
C ALA A 53 -7.96 9.75 -2.30
N CYS A 54 -6.82 10.44 -2.12
CA CYS A 54 -5.51 9.81 -1.85
C CYS A 54 -5.12 9.76 -0.37
N SER A 55 -6.07 9.84 0.56
CA SER A 55 -5.83 9.59 1.98
C SER A 55 -6.58 8.33 2.43
N ILE A 56 -6.26 7.18 1.83
CA ILE A 56 -6.44 5.92 2.56
C ILE A 56 -5.40 5.98 3.66
N PRO A 57 -5.79 6.07 4.93
CA PRO A 57 -4.80 5.90 5.95
C PRO A 57 -4.32 4.45 5.85
N LEU A 58 -3.01 4.27 5.69
CA LEU A 58 -2.31 3.02 5.96
C LEU A 58 -2.37 2.69 7.48
N PHE A 59 -3.52 2.82 8.14
CA PHE A 59 -3.78 2.38 9.52
C PHE A 59 -4.16 0.89 9.51
N GLY A 60 -3.32 0.06 8.90
CA GLY A 60 -3.27 -1.37 9.19
C GLY A 60 -2.09 -1.57 10.13
N GLY A 61 -2.36 -1.75 11.43
CA GLY A 61 -1.32 -2.13 12.37
C GLY A 61 -0.75 -3.51 12.02
N TYR A 62 0.47 -3.78 12.46
CA TYR A 62 1.19 -5.03 12.19
C TYR A 62 0.94 -6.06 13.31
N GLY A 63 0.72 -7.31 12.92
CA GLY A 63 0.51 -8.42 13.85
C GLY A 63 -0.88 -8.39 14.52
N SER A 64 -1.13 -9.32 15.43
CA SER A 64 -2.41 -9.49 16.12
C SER A 64 -2.80 -8.32 17.02
N GLU A 65 -1.82 -7.54 17.49
CA GLU A 65 -2.02 -6.39 18.37
C GLU A 65 -2.06 -5.04 17.65
N GLY A 66 -1.91 -5.02 16.32
CA GLY A 66 -1.94 -3.78 15.55
C GLY A 66 -0.79 -2.82 15.87
N ARG A 67 0.41 -3.35 16.10
CA ARG A 67 1.62 -2.60 16.46
C ARG A 67 2.09 -1.69 15.33
N THR A 68 2.88 -0.67 15.64
CA THR A 68 3.61 0.09 14.62
C THR A 68 4.66 -0.80 13.94
N ARG A 69 5.18 -0.37 12.79
CA ARG A 69 6.18 -1.14 12.04
C ARG A 69 7.45 -1.36 12.87
N GLU A 70 7.90 -0.32 13.56
CA GLU A 70 9.11 -0.33 14.38
C GLU A 70 8.94 -1.25 15.60
N GLU A 71 7.78 -1.19 16.27
CA GLU A 71 7.45 -2.10 17.38
C GLU A 71 7.35 -3.55 16.92
N PHE A 72 6.76 -3.80 15.75
CA PHE A 72 6.66 -5.14 15.19
C PHE A 72 8.03 -5.69 14.80
N ALA A 73 8.91 -4.87 14.21
CA ALA A 73 10.27 -5.27 13.88
C ALA A 73 11.05 -5.67 15.15
N LYS A 74 10.95 -4.86 16.20
CA LYS A 74 11.58 -5.17 17.50
C LYS A 74 11.03 -6.46 18.09
N TYR A 75 9.71 -6.66 18.03
CA TYR A 75 9.10 -7.90 18.50
C TYR A 75 9.62 -9.14 17.76
N VAL A 76 9.70 -9.11 16.44
CA VAL A 76 10.24 -10.23 15.65
C VAL A 76 11.69 -10.52 16.00
N GLU A 77 12.50 -9.47 16.24
CA GLU A 77 13.88 -9.62 16.69
C GLU A 77 13.95 -10.30 18.07
N ASP A 78 13.11 -9.88 19.02
CA ASP A 78 13.06 -10.48 20.36
C ASP A 78 12.68 -11.98 20.28
N VAL A 79 11.71 -12.33 19.43
CA VAL A 79 11.31 -13.73 19.18
C VAL A 79 12.46 -14.53 18.56
N PHE A 80 13.16 -13.97 17.58
CA PHE A 80 14.31 -14.62 16.96
C PHE A 80 15.46 -14.83 17.97
N ARG A 81 15.71 -13.86 18.86
CA ARG A 81 16.70 -14.00 19.94
C ARG A 81 16.32 -15.11 20.91
N LEU A 82 15.06 -15.20 21.31
CA LEU A 82 14.55 -16.27 22.17
C LEU A 82 14.76 -17.65 21.52
N GLN A 83 14.36 -17.82 20.26
CA GLN A 83 14.56 -19.06 19.52
C GLN A 83 16.02 -19.50 19.51
N ASN A 84 16.94 -18.57 19.19
CA ASN A 84 18.37 -18.87 19.16
C ASN A 84 18.93 -19.22 20.54
N HIS A 85 18.49 -18.52 21.59
CA HIS A 85 18.91 -18.78 22.96
C HIS A 85 18.53 -20.20 23.39
N VAL A 86 17.26 -20.56 23.22
CA VAL A 86 16.71 -21.88 23.58
C VAL A 86 17.37 -23.01 22.77
N THR A 87 17.53 -22.81 21.45
CA THR A 87 18.21 -23.79 20.57
C THR A 87 19.66 -24.01 21.01
N SER A 88 20.36 -22.94 21.39
CA SER A 88 21.75 -23.04 21.87
C SER A 88 21.84 -23.79 23.20
N GLN A 89 20.90 -23.59 24.11
CA GLN A 89 20.84 -24.35 25.36
C GLN A 89 20.63 -25.84 25.12
N ILE A 90 19.73 -26.21 24.19
CA ILE A 90 19.51 -27.62 23.82
C ILE A 90 20.80 -28.24 23.28
N MET A 91 21.51 -27.55 22.39
CA MET A 91 22.80 -28.05 21.87
C MET A 91 23.83 -28.29 22.98
N ILE A 92 23.93 -27.37 23.95
CA ILE A 92 24.86 -27.51 25.09
C ILE A 92 24.50 -28.73 25.95
N LEU A 93 23.20 -28.94 26.24
CA LEU A 93 22.73 -30.09 27.03
C LEU A 93 22.94 -31.42 26.30
N MET A 94 22.80 -31.44 24.96
CA MET A 94 23.12 -32.62 24.15
C MET A 94 24.61 -32.98 24.23
N GLU A 95 25.49 -31.98 24.22
CA GLU A 95 26.94 -32.17 24.27
C GLU A 95 27.44 -32.54 25.67
N SER A 96 26.85 -31.99 26.74
CA SER A 96 27.26 -32.30 28.12
C SER A 96 26.87 -33.73 28.54
N GLY A 97 25.95 -34.37 27.83
CA GLY A 97 25.47 -35.71 28.16
C GLY A 97 24.76 -35.78 29.51
N GLU A 98 24.45 -34.62 30.10
CA GLU A 98 23.81 -34.51 31.41
C GLU A 98 22.33 -34.91 31.38
N ILE A 99 21.72 -35.00 30.19
CA ILE A 99 20.31 -35.29 30.04
C ILE A 99 20.12 -36.18 28.81
N GLU A 100 19.55 -37.37 29.02
CA GLU A 100 18.92 -38.12 27.94
C GLU A 100 17.71 -37.30 27.48
N LEU A 101 17.95 -36.43 26.49
CA LEU A 101 17.03 -35.37 26.10
C LEU A 101 15.68 -36.01 25.78
N GLN A 102 14.66 -35.67 26.57
CA GLN A 102 13.35 -36.29 26.44
C GLN A 102 12.89 -36.11 25.00
N GLN A 103 12.41 -37.20 24.37
CA GLN A 103 11.93 -37.15 22.98
C GLN A 103 10.86 -36.06 22.77
N SER A 104 10.13 -35.69 23.83
CA SER A 104 9.21 -34.57 23.87
C SER A 104 9.89 -33.21 23.62
N LEU A 105 11.04 -32.94 24.25
CA LEU A 105 11.77 -31.68 24.10
C LEU A 105 12.38 -31.56 22.70
N VAL A 106 13.00 -32.62 22.18
CA VAL A 106 13.52 -32.66 20.79
C VAL A 106 12.38 -32.42 19.79
N LYS A 107 11.23 -33.05 20.01
CA LYS A 107 10.06 -32.84 19.15
C LYS A 107 9.52 -31.42 19.24
N ALA A 108 9.48 -30.84 20.44
CA ALA A 108 9.02 -29.46 20.64
C ALA A 108 9.96 -28.46 19.96
N GLU A 109 11.28 -28.68 20.04
CA GLU A 109 12.28 -27.87 19.34
C GLU A 109 12.11 -27.95 17.82
N GLN A 110 11.96 -29.16 17.28
CA GLN A 110 11.73 -29.33 15.84
C GLN A 110 10.45 -28.61 15.37
N GLN A 111 9.36 -28.73 16.14
CA GLN A 111 8.11 -28.02 15.86
C GLN A 111 8.29 -26.49 15.93
N MET A 112 9.04 -26.00 16.91
CA MET A 112 9.38 -24.58 17.01
C MET A 112 10.16 -24.13 15.77
N GLN A 113 11.19 -24.86 15.34
CA GLN A 113 11.96 -24.52 14.15
C GLN A 113 11.09 -24.43 12.88
N GLU A 114 10.14 -25.35 12.71
CA GLU A 114 9.20 -25.34 11.59
C GLU A 114 8.29 -24.10 11.62
N ILE A 115 7.70 -23.79 12.79
CA ILE A 115 6.82 -22.62 12.96
C ILE A 115 7.58 -21.31 12.75
N CYS A 116 8.82 -21.23 13.22
CA CYS A 116 9.69 -20.06 13.13
C CYS A 116 10.39 -19.92 11.78
N SER A 117 10.23 -20.88 10.85
CA SER A 117 10.89 -20.87 9.54
C SER A 117 10.76 -19.55 8.77
N PRO A 118 9.60 -18.85 8.72
CA PRO A 118 9.49 -17.56 8.04
C PRO A 118 10.35 -16.46 8.67
N ILE A 119 10.50 -16.46 10.00
CA ILE A 119 11.34 -15.51 10.73
C ILE A 119 12.82 -15.77 10.45
N ASN A 120 13.22 -17.05 10.40
CA ASN A 120 14.57 -17.45 10.04
C ASN A 120 14.93 -17.06 8.59
N GLU A 121 14.00 -17.26 7.65
CA GLU A 121 14.18 -16.82 6.27
C GLU A 121 14.31 -15.30 6.18
N TYR A 122 13.52 -14.56 6.96
CA TYR A 122 13.62 -13.11 7.05
C TYR A 122 14.97 -12.65 7.59
N ALA A 123 15.40 -13.19 8.73
CA ALA A 123 16.67 -12.85 9.36
C ALA A 123 17.86 -13.17 8.44
N SER A 124 17.87 -14.33 7.79
CA SER A 124 18.92 -14.70 6.83
C SER A 124 19.00 -13.71 5.68
N ARG A 125 17.86 -13.34 5.07
CA ARG A 125 17.85 -12.38 3.95
C ARG A 125 18.26 -10.98 4.37
N ASP A 126 17.88 -10.56 5.57
CA ASP A 126 18.25 -9.24 6.11
C ASP A 126 19.76 -9.14 6.34
N ILE A 127 20.36 -10.18 6.96
CA ILE A 127 21.81 -10.30 7.16
C ILE A 127 22.56 -10.30 5.82
N ASP A 128 22.05 -11.03 4.83
CA ASP A 128 22.65 -11.12 3.50
C ASP A 128 22.43 -9.84 2.66
N GLY A 129 21.71 -8.84 3.17
CA GLY A 129 21.36 -7.61 2.45
C GLY A 129 20.49 -7.86 1.22
N LEU A 130 19.76 -8.98 1.19
CA LEU A 130 18.91 -9.38 0.08
C LEU A 130 17.55 -8.69 0.14
N ASN A 131 16.93 -8.51 -1.02
CA ASN A 131 15.58 -7.96 -1.09
C ASN A 131 14.56 -8.88 -0.39
N ILE A 132 13.85 -8.31 0.58
CA ILE A 132 12.79 -8.98 1.34
C ILE A 132 11.47 -8.80 0.60
N ALA A 133 10.89 -9.91 0.13
CA ALA A 133 9.61 -9.89 -0.58
C ALA A 133 8.46 -9.53 0.37
N VAL A 134 7.48 -8.76 -0.10
CA VAL A 134 6.27 -8.41 0.70
C VAL A 134 5.51 -9.67 1.15
N SER A 135 5.53 -10.73 0.34
CA SER A 135 4.96 -12.03 0.72
C SER A 135 5.67 -12.66 1.92
N LEU A 136 6.98 -12.49 2.04
CA LEU A 136 7.76 -12.97 3.19
C LEU A 136 7.42 -12.15 4.44
N LEU A 137 7.33 -10.82 4.34
CA LEU A 137 6.90 -9.96 5.45
C LEU A 137 5.53 -10.36 6.01
N ARG A 138 4.55 -10.63 5.14
CA ARG A 138 3.24 -11.12 5.59
C ARG A 138 3.28 -12.49 6.25
N ARG A 139 4.19 -13.37 5.84
CA ARG A 139 4.36 -14.69 6.50
C ARG A 139 4.96 -14.52 7.89
N VAL A 140 5.99 -13.69 8.02
CA VAL A 140 6.59 -13.31 9.32
C VAL A 140 5.53 -12.73 10.25
N GLU A 141 4.71 -11.80 9.76
CA GLU A 141 3.62 -11.20 10.52
C GLU A 141 2.62 -12.23 11.07
N LYS A 142 2.27 -13.22 10.25
CA LYS A 142 1.37 -14.30 10.66
C LYS A 142 2.02 -15.34 11.57
N SER A 143 3.33 -15.55 11.48
CA SER A 143 4.04 -16.60 12.22
C SER A 143 4.65 -16.11 13.53
N ALA A 144 4.86 -14.79 13.71
CA ALA A 144 5.59 -14.24 14.85
C ALA A 144 5.03 -14.68 16.21
N GLU A 145 3.71 -14.54 16.41
CA GLU A 145 3.07 -14.93 17.68
C GLU A 145 3.10 -16.46 17.92
N ALA A 146 2.96 -17.25 16.85
CA ALA A 146 3.02 -18.70 16.97
C ALA A 146 4.45 -19.17 17.30
N CYS A 147 5.45 -18.53 16.69
CA CYS A 147 6.87 -18.81 16.96
C CYS A 147 7.24 -18.43 18.39
N ASP A 148 6.81 -17.25 18.87
CA ASP A 148 7.00 -16.81 20.25
C ASP A 148 6.47 -17.82 21.26
N LYS A 149 5.21 -18.25 21.10
CA LYS A 149 4.60 -19.28 21.97
C LYS A 149 5.33 -20.62 21.88
N ALA A 150 5.76 -21.03 20.69
CA ALA A 150 6.52 -22.27 20.52
C ALA A 150 7.87 -22.19 21.24
N ALA A 151 8.57 -21.06 21.13
CA ALA A 151 9.86 -20.85 21.79
C ALA A 151 9.74 -20.79 23.31
N GLN A 152 8.73 -20.10 23.83
CA GLN A 152 8.42 -20.09 25.28
C GLN A 152 8.09 -21.47 25.81
N ASN A 153 7.38 -22.30 25.04
CA ASN A 153 7.07 -23.67 25.43
C ASN A 153 8.33 -24.55 25.53
N VAL A 154 9.27 -24.40 24.58
CA VAL A 154 10.55 -25.12 24.64
C VAL A 154 11.40 -24.60 25.82
N GLU A 155 11.43 -23.29 26.06
CA GLU A 155 12.10 -22.70 27.23
C GLU A 155 11.53 -23.21 28.55
N ALA A 156 10.21 -23.31 28.68
CA ALA A 156 9.56 -23.87 29.87
C ALA A 156 9.98 -25.33 30.11
N MET A 157 10.01 -26.15 29.05
CA MET A 157 10.47 -27.54 29.14
C MET A 157 11.95 -27.64 29.55
N LEU A 158 12.80 -26.71 29.13
CA LEU A 158 14.21 -26.65 29.56
C LEU A 158 14.35 -26.30 31.03
N ASN A 159 13.51 -25.41 31.55
CA ASN A 159 13.54 -25.01 32.96
C ASN A 159 12.97 -26.09 33.91
N ASP A 160 12.23 -27.05 33.38
CA ASP A 160 11.66 -28.18 34.12
C ASP A 160 12.61 -29.41 34.21
N LEU A 161 13.77 -29.36 33.55
CA LEU A 161 14.80 -30.41 33.56
C LEU A 161 15.75 -30.28 34.77
#